data_AF-A0A1Q3C3W4-F1
#
_entry.id   AF-A0A1Q3C3W4-F1
#
_cell.length_a   1.000
_cell.length_b   1.000
_cell.length_c   1.000
_cell.angle_alpha   90.00
_cell.angle_beta   90.00
_cell.angle_gamma   90.00
#
_symmetry.space_group_name_H-M   'P 1'
#
loop_
_entity.id
_entity.type
_entity.pdbx_description
1 polymer ?
#
loop_
_entity_poly.entity_id
_entity_poly.type
_entity_poly.pdbx_seq_one_letter_code
_entity_poly.pdbx_strand_id
1 'polypeptide(L)'
;LDDSCKWRIHASLTPDNKTFMVKTLKYKHTCIRPAYVNKVSAKWIANKLGRKINVDPDMKYDLMENFLTSEYGVKPPQWQMYRARQFSREQIEGNHAKNDECNELPVFKRIFVCLHAMEIGFLKGCRPFIGFDRCHLKGPFGGVLLVAVSVDGNDCLF
;
A
#
# COMPACT_ATOMS: atom_id res chain seq x y z
N LEU A 1 1.29 -29.36 -9.75
CA LEU A 1 1.65 -30.18 -8.59
C LEU A 1 1.75 -31.59 -9.11
N ASP A 2 2.82 -32.31 -8.77
CA ASP A 2 2.96 -33.69 -9.22
C ASP A 2 1.94 -34.54 -8.44
N ASP A 3 0.85 -34.96 -9.09
CA ASP A 3 -0.25 -35.71 -8.48
C ASP A 3 0.19 -37.08 -7.95
N SER A 4 1.42 -37.50 -8.27
CA SER A 4 2.03 -38.71 -7.72
C SER A 4 2.59 -38.55 -6.30
N CYS A 5 2.74 -37.31 -5.80
CA CYS A 5 3.36 -37.07 -4.50
C CYS A 5 2.39 -37.38 -3.36
N LYS A 6 2.68 -38.47 -2.62
CA LYS A 6 1.86 -38.90 -1.48
C LYS A 6 2.17 -38.15 -0.18
N TRP A 7 3.06 -37.15 -0.19
CA TRP A 7 3.39 -36.38 1.00
C TRP A 7 2.17 -35.60 1.50
N ARG A 8 1.81 -35.79 2.76
CA ARG A 8 0.74 -35.03 3.42
C ARG A 8 0.94 -35.06 4.93
N ILE A 9 0.57 -33.96 5.56
CA ILE A 9 0.31 -33.88 6.98
C ILE A 9 -1.17 -33.59 7.18
N HIS A 10 -1.82 -34.36 8.05
CA HIS A 10 -3.18 -34.11 8.49
C HIS A 10 -3.16 -33.91 10.00
N ALA A 11 -3.54 -32.73 10.44
CA ALA A 11 -3.64 -32.37 11.85
C ALA A 11 -5.05 -31.85 12.15
N SER A 12 -5.51 -32.04 13.38
CA SER A 12 -6.75 -31.46 13.88
C SER A 12 -6.49 -30.79 15.23
N LEU A 13 -7.29 -29.77 15.57
CA LEU A 13 -7.28 -29.25 16.93
C LEU A 13 -7.71 -30.34 17.91
N THR A 14 -7.10 -30.32 19.08
CA THR A 14 -7.51 -31.09 20.26
C THR A 14 -8.75 -30.40 20.87
N PRO A 15 -9.57 -31.09 21.69
CA PRO A 15 -10.79 -30.48 22.26
C PRO A 15 -10.55 -29.22 23.10
N ASP A 16 -9.31 -28.97 23.53
CA ASP A 16 -8.88 -27.77 24.23
C ASP A 16 -8.80 -26.51 23.33
N ASN A 17 -8.97 -26.65 22.01
CA ASN A 17 -8.80 -25.62 20.99
C ASN A 17 -7.47 -24.85 21.03
N LYS A 18 -6.45 -25.39 21.70
CA LYS A 18 -5.14 -24.74 21.88
C LYS A 18 -4.01 -25.54 21.28
N THR A 19 -4.14 -26.87 21.27
CA THR A 19 -3.12 -27.76 20.74
C THR A 19 -3.58 -28.41 19.45
N PHE A 20 -2.63 -28.76 18.57
CA PHE A 20 -2.90 -29.51 17.36
C PHE A 20 -2.32 -30.91 17.49
N MET A 21 -3.11 -31.92 17.17
CA MET A 21 -2.67 -33.31 17.10
C MET A 21 -2.47 -33.71 15.64
N VAL A 22 -1.26 -34.16 15.31
CA VAL A 22 -0.96 -34.73 13.98
C VAL A 22 -1.54 -36.14 13.93
N LYS A 23 -2.59 -36.33 13.13
CA LYS A 23 -3.27 -37.62 12.92
C LYS A 23 -2.60 -38.48 11.87
N THR A 24 -1.97 -37.85 10.88
CA THR A 24 -1.31 -38.58 9.79
C THR A 24 -0.12 -37.78 9.30
N LEU A 25 1.03 -38.43 9.22
CA LEU A 25 2.25 -37.86 8.66
C LEU A 25 2.85 -38.83 7.63
N LYS A 26 2.82 -38.44 6.36
CA LYS A 26 3.59 -39.11 5.30
C LYS A 26 4.82 -38.28 5.02
N TYR A 27 5.95 -38.66 5.61
CA TYR A 27 7.19 -37.85 5.62
C TYR A 27 7.95 -37.84 4.29
N LYS A 28 7.78 -38.86 3.45
CA LYS A 28 8.52 -38.98 2.19
C LYS A 28 7.93 -38.04 1.14
N HIS A 29 8.70 -37.03 0.76
CA HIS A 29 8.39 -36.12 -0.34
C HIS A 29 9.21 -36.48 -1.56
N THR A 30 8.56 -36.68 -2.70
CA THR A 30 9.21 -37.06 -3.97
C THR A 30 9.11 -35.97 -5.04
N CYS A 31 8.26 -34.96 -4.85
CA CYS A 31 8.08 -33.94 -5.87
C CYS A 31 9.17 -32.86 -5.81
N ILE A 32 9.47 -32.30 -6.96
CA ILE A 32 10.40 -31.18 -7.11
C ILE A 32 9.62 -29.92 -6.73
N ARG A 33 10.20 -29.11 -5.83
CA ARG A 33 9.58 -27.85 -5.42
C ARG A 33 9.47 -26.94 -6.65
N PRO A 34 8.26 -26.59 -7.12
CA PRO A 34 8.15 -25.65 -8.22
C PRO A 34 8.69 -24.30 -7.75
N ALA A 35 9.58 -23.70 -8.54
CA ALA A 35 10.15 -22.40 -8.20
C ALA A 35 9.06 -21.31 -8.09
N TYR A 36 8.02 -21.45 -8.93
CA TYR A 36 6.83 -20.61 -8.92
C TYR A 36 5.84 -21.05 -7.85
N VAL A 37 5.64 -20.21 -6.83
CA VAL A 37 4.71 -20.48 -5.72
C VAL A 37 3.72 -19.33 -5.61
N ASN A 38 2.48 -19.55 -6.07
CA ASN A 38 1.37 -18.60 -5.93
C ASN A 38 0.78 -18.53 -4.50
N LYS A 39 1.25 -19.40 -3.59
CA LYS A 39 0.78 -19.48 -2.20
C LYS A 39 1.47 -18.48 -1.26
N VAL A 40 2.48 -17.75 -1.73
CA VAL A 40 3.12 -16.69 -0.95
C VAL A 40 2.16 -15.49 -0.88
N SER A 41 2.03 -14.85 0.29
CA SER A 41 1.17 -13.67 0.46
C SER A 41 2.00 -12.37 0.42
N ALA A 42 1.40 -11.29 -0.09
CA ALA A 42 2.05 -9.97 -0.11
C ALA A 42 2.45 -9.50 1.30
N LYS A 43 1.61 -9.78 2.31
CA LYS A 43 1.89 -9.48 3.72
C LYS A 43 3.13 -10.23 4.22
N TRP A 44 3.28 -11.50 3.85
CA TRP A 44 4.48 -12.27 4.21
C TRP A 44 5.74 -11.69 3.55
N ILE A 45 5.67 -11.34 2.26
CA ILE A 45 6.78 -10.71 1.54
C ILE A 45 7.17 -9.38 2.21
N ALA A 46 6.21 -8.53 2.51
CA ALA A 46 6.43 -7.24 3.17
C ALA A 46 7.08 -7.42 4.55
N ASN A 47 6.70 -8.43 5.31
CA ASN A 47 7.31 -8.72 6.61
C ASN A 47 8.77 -9.22 6.48
N LYS A 48 9.09 -9.97 5.42
CA LYS A 48 10.46 -10.48 5.19
C LYS A 48 11.38 -9.44 4.60
N LEU A 49 10.90 -8.68 3.63
CA LEU A 49 11.68 -7.65 2.94
C LEU A 49 11.55 -6.26 3.59
N GLY A 50 10.76 -6.11 4.66
CA GLY A 50 10.38 -4.81 5.22
C GLY A 50 11.56 -3.88 5.49
N ARG A 51 12.62 -4.37 6.15
CA ARG A 51 13.84 -3.55 6.37
C ARG A 51 14.48 -3.10 5.06
N LYS A 52 14.55 -3.96 4.05
CA LYS A 52 15.15 -3.66 2.75
C LYS A 52 14.30 -2.66 1.98
N ILE A 53 12.98 -2.81 2.02
CA ILE A 53 12.02 -1.87 1.42
C ILE A 53 12.07 -0.52 2.13
N ASN A 54 12.30 -0.48 3.44
CA ASN A 54 12.41 0.79 4.17
C ASN A 54 13.69 1.56 3.80
N VAL A 55 14.80 0.86 3.57
CA VAL A 55 16.08 1.47 3.15
C VAL A 55 16.02 1.94 1.70
N ASP A 56 15.41 1.14 0.82
CA ASP A 56 15.19 1.49 -0.59
C ASP A 56 13.71 1.28 -0.97
N PRO A 57 12.87 2.31 -0.79
CA PRO A 57 11.44 2.25 -1.09
C PRO A 57 11.10 2.00 -2.55
N ASP A 58 12.02 2.29 -3.48
CA ASP A 58 11.82 2.11 -4.92
C ASP A 58 12.62 0.92 -5.48
N MET A 59 13.12 0.05 -4.59
CA MET A 59 13.79 -1.21 -4.92
C MET A 59 13.10 -1.94 -6.07
N LYS A 60 13.90 -2.37 -7.05
CA LYS A 60 13.43 -3.07 -8.25
C LYS A 60 12.90 -4.47 -7.90
N TYR A 61 11.91 -4.92 -8.67
CA TYR A 61 11.28 -6.23 -8.46
C TYR A 61 12.24 -7.40 -8.69
N ASP A 62 13.15 -7.29 -9.66
CA ASP A 62 14.16 -8.32 -9.92
C ASP A 62 15.04 -8.54 -8.68
N LEU A 63 15.37 -7.46 -7.97
CA LEU A 63 16.16 -7.53 -6.74
C LEU A 63 15.35 -8.16 -5.60
N MET A 64 14.06 -7.83 -5.48
CA MET A 64 13.16 -8.51 -4.54
C MET A 64 13.03 -10.01 -4.84
N GLU A 65 12.88 -10.39 -6.11
CA GLU A 65 12.82 -11.79 -6.53
C GLU A 65 14.13 -12.52 -6.17
N ASN A 66 15.28 -11.89 -6.42
CA ASN A 66 16.57 -12.47 -6.08
C ASN A 66 16.70 -12.75 -4.58
N PHE A 67 16.33 -11.80 -3.71
CA PHE A 67 16.33 -12.01 -2.26
C PHE A 67 15.38 -13.14 -1.83
N LEU A 68 14.18 -13.16 -2.38
CA LEU A 68 13.17 -14.17 -2.05
C LEU A 68 13.57 -15.57 -2.54
N THR A 69 14.24 -15.63 -3.69
CA THR A 69 14.76 -16.88 -4.24
C THR A 69 15.97 -17.36 -3.45
N SER A 70 16.92 -16.49 -3.15
CA SER A 70 18.17 -16.86 -2.47
C SER A 70 17.95 -17.27 -1.01
N GLU A 71 17.11 -16.54 -0.27
CA GLU A 71 16.90 -16.79 1.16
C GLU A 71 15.80 -17.84 1.42
N TYR A 72 14.74 -17.85 0.60
CA TYR A 72 13.52 -18.62 0.90
C TYR A 72 13.12 -19.63 -0.19
N GLY A 73 13.80 -19.62 -1.35
CA GLY A 73 13.48 -20.50 -2.47
C GLY A 73 12.07 -20.30 -2.99
N VAL A 74 11.60 -19.04 -3.07
CA VAL A 74 10.28 -18.70 -3.61
C VAL A 74 10.37 -17.63 -4.69
N LYS A 75 9.65 -17.85 -5.78
CA LYS A 75 9.46 -16.87 -6.85
C LYS A 75 8.00 -16.45 -6.92
N PRO A 76 7.59 -15.41 -6.17
CA PRO A 76 6.25 -14.87 -6.27
C PRO A 76 6.10 -14.07 -7.57
N PRO A 77 4.89 -13.98 -8.13
CA PRO A 77 4.63 -13.13 -9.28
C PRO A 77 4.83 -11.65 -8.92
N GLN A 78 5.27 -10.85 -9.90
CA GLN A 78 5.62 -9.43 -9.71
C GLN A 78 4.53 -8.60 -9.04
N TRP A 79 3.25 -8.84 -9.34
CA TRP A 79 2.13 -8.11 -8.72
C TRP A 79 2.04 -8.33 -7.19
N GLN A 80 2.50 -9.48 -6.67
CA GLN A 80 2.57 -9.70 -5.22
C GLN A 80 3.71 -8.89 -4.58
N MET A 81 4.84 -8.73 -5.28
CA MET A 81 5.94 -7.87 -4.84
C MET A 81 5.54 -6.40 -4.89
N TYR A 82 4.80 -5.98 -5.92
CA TYR A 82 4.16 -4.67 -5.97
C TYR A 82 3.26 -4.43 -4.75
N ARG A 83 2.33 -5.37 -4.47
CA ARG A 83 1.44 -5.24 -3.30
C ARG A 83 2.20 -5.25 -1.98
N ALA A 84 3.26 -6.04 -1.86
CA ALA A 84 4.10 -6.06 -0.66
C ALA A 84 4.78 -4.71 -0.43
N ARG A 85 5.29 -4.07 -1.48
CA ARG A 85 5.89 -2.74 -1.42
C ARG A 85 4.87 -1.67 -1.02
N GLN A 86 3.67 -1.71 -1.60
CA GLN A 86 2.57 -0.81 -1.19
C GLN A 86 2.22 -0.99 0.29
N PHE A 87 2.08 -2.24 0.73
CA PHE A 87 1.77 -2.56 2.13
C PHE A 87 2.86 -2.08 3.11
N SER A 88 4.14 -2.17 2.73
CA SER A 88 5.24 -1.59 3.51
C SER A 88 5.20 -0.07 3.54
N ARG A 89 4.92 0.60 2.41
CA ARG A 89 4.74 2.06 2.35
C ARG A 89 3.63 2.54 3.29
N GLU A 90 2.46 1.90 3.23
CA GLU A 90 1.32 2.20 4.10
C GLU A 90 1.65 2.06 5.59
N GLN A 91 2.55 1.15 5.97
CA GLN A 91 2.99 1.00 7.36
C GLN A 91 3.95 2.09 7.82
N ILE A 92 4.83 2.58 6.94
CA ILE A 92 5.79 3.66 7.26
C ILE A 92 5.06 5.00 7.34
N GLU A 93 4.19 5.27 6.37
CA GLU A 93 3.45 6.54 6.26
C GLU A 93 2.35 6.67 7.32
N GLY A 94 2.02 5.56 8.00
CA GLY A 94 0.98 5.50 9.02
C GLY A 94 -0.42 5.39 8.41
N ASN A 95 -1.24 4.50 8.97
CA ASN A 95 -2.65 4.39 8.58
C ASN A 95 -3.50 5.24 9.52
N HIS A 96 -3.53 6.55 9.30
CA HIS A 96 -4.35 7.48 10.09
C HIS A 96 -5.87 7.23 9.95
N ALA A 97 -6.28 6.40 8.98
CA ALA A 97 -7.67 6.06 8.73
C ALA A 97 -8.16 4.79 9.45
N LYS A 98 -7.28 4.03 10.15
CA LYS A 98 -7.65 2.75 10.80
C LYS A 98 -7.61 2.74 12.33
N ASN A 99 -7.60 3.91 12.96
CA ASN A 99 -7.77 4.03 14.42
C ASN A 99 -9.24 4.32 14.80
N ASP A 100 -10.20 3.75 14.05
CA ASP A 100 -11.64 3.92 14.34
C ASP A 100 -12.11 3.17 15.60
N GLU A 101 -11.27 2.34 16.23
CA GLU A 101 -11.69 1.60 17.44
C GLU A 101 -11.28 2.25 18.76
N CYS A 102 -10.47 3.33 18.79
CA CYS A 102 -10.23 4.10 20.02
C CYS A 102 -9.62 5.49 19.73
N ASN A 103 -10.39 6.54 20.09
CA ASN A 103 -10.02 7.94 20.35
C ASN A 103 -10.31 8.98 19.26
N GLU A 104 -11.02 10.02 19.70
CA GLU A 104 -11.43 11.27 19.05
C GLU A 104 -10.24 12.10 18.52
N LEU A 105 -9.43 11.55 17.62
CA LEU A 105 -8.39 12.33 16.97
C LEU A 105 -9.03 13.33 16.00
N PRO A 106 -8.65 14.62 16.03
CA PRO A 106 -9.23 15.61 15.14
C PRO A 106 -8.94 15.26 13.68
N VAL A 107 -9.99 15.01 12.91
CA VAL A 107 -9.92 14.74 11.47
C VAL A 107 -10.05 16.05 10.71
N PHE A 108 -9.04 16.39 9.93
CA PHE A 108 -9.11 17.52 9.02
C PHE A 108 -10.18 17.29 7.95
N LYS A 109 -11.22 18.13 7.93
CA LYS A 109 -12.32 18.03 6.95
C LYS A 109 -12.02 18.87 5.71
N ARG A 110 -11.88 20.19 5.88
CA ARG A 110 -11.71 21.19 4.82
C ARG A 110 -11.06 22.44 5.41
N ILE A 111 -10.28 23.14 4.61
CA ILE A 111 -9.83 24.51 4.89
C ILE A 111 -10.19 25.38 3.69
N PHE A 112 -10.57 26.62 3.96
CA PHE A 112 -10.66 27.66 2.95
C PHE A 112 -9.66 28.75 3.33
N VAL A 113 -8.81 29.12 2.39
CA VAL A 113 -7.80 30.17 2.57
C VAL A 113 -8.07 31.23 1.51
N CYS A 114 -8.35 32.46 1.96
CA CYS A 114 -8.49 33.63 1.11
C CYS A 114 -7.72 34.78 1.76
N LEU A 115 -6.79 35.37 1.01
CA LEU A 115 -6.06 36.55 1.45
C LEU A 115 -6.89 37.79 1.08
N HIS A 116 -7.08 38.72 2.02
CA HIS A 116 -7.86 39.93 1.76
C HIS A 116 -7.34 40.75 0.57
N ALA A 117 -6.02 40.72 0.31
CA ALA A 117 -5.42 41.33 -0.88
C ALA A 117 -5.91 40.69 -2.19
N MET A 118 -6.16 39.37 -2.21
CA MET A 118 -6.68 38.66 -3.39
C MET A 118 -8.13 39.04 -3.67
N GLU A 119 -8.96 39.19 -2.63
CA GLU A 119 -10.33 39.68 -2.75
C GLU A 119 -10.36 41.08 -3.40
N ILE A 120 -9.57 42.01 -2.87
CA ILE A 120 -9.50 43.39 -3.39
C ILE A 120 -8.97 43.41 -4.83
N GLY A 121 -7.90 42.65 -5.11
CA GLY A 121 -7.31 42.59 -6.45
C GLY A 121 -8.26 41.99 -7.48
N PHE A 122 -9.03 40.96 -7.11
CA PHE A 122 -10.06 40.39 -7.97
C PHE A 122 -11.15 41.41 -8.29
N LEU A 123 -11.74 42.04 -7.26
CA LEU A 123 -12.85 42.98 -7.44
C LEU A 123 -12.45 44.25 -8.22
N LYS A 124 -11.21 44.70 -8.10
CA LYS A 124 -10.74 45.95 -8.74
C LYS A 124 -10.03 45.74 -10.08
N GLY A 125 -9.39 44.59 -10.29
CA GLY A 125 -8.45 44.38 -11.38
C GLY A 125 -8.76 43.19 -12.29
N CYS A 126 -9.66 42.28 -11.89
CA CYS A 126 -9.97 41.08 -12.66
C CYS A 126 -11.28 41.18 -13.43
N ARG A 127 -11.37 40.38 -14.50
CA ARG A 127 -12.61 40.17 -15.24
C ARG A 127 -13.60 39.39 -14.34
N PRO A 128 -14.92 39.54 -14.51
CA PRO A 128 -15.93 38.86 -13.68
C PRO A 128 -16.08 37.38 -14.06
N PHE A 129 -14.97 36.65 -14.05
CA PHE A 129 -14.86 35.23 -14.40
C PHE A 129 -13.90 34.55 -13.44
N ILE A 130 -14.34 33.43 -12.87
CA ILE A 130 -13.53 32.58 -11.99
C ILE A 130 -13.53 31.17 -12.57
N GLY A 131 -12.33 30.65 -12.82
CA GLY A 131 -12.08 29.25 -13.12
C GLY A 131 -11.73 28.48 -11.85
N PHE A 132 -12.04 27.18 -11.84
CA PHE A 132 -11.64 26.27 -10.77
C PHE A 132 -10.74 25.17 -11.33
N ASP A 133 -9.60 24.95 -10.68
CA ASP A 133 -8.73 23.81 -10.95
C ASP A 133 -8.68 22.85 -9.77
N ARG A 134 -8.61 21.55 -10.06
CA ARG A 134 -8.61 20.47 -9.06
C ARG A 134 -7.34 19.63 -9.18
N CYS A 135 -6.54 19.64 -8.12
CA CYS A 135 -5.37 18.78 -7.99
C CYS A 135 -5.63 17.67 -6.95
N HIS A 136 -5.57 16.40 -7.38
CA HIS A 136 -5.69 15.26 -6.46
C HIS A 136 -4.38 15.06 -5.71
N LEU A 137 -4.43 15.16 -4.39
CA LEU A 137 -3.26 14.99 -3.54
C LEU A 137 -2.92 13.50 -3.44
N LYS A 138 -1.64 13.18 -3.67
CA LYS A 138 -1.09 11.84 -3.44
C LYS A 138 -0.43 11.80 -2.07
N GLY A 139 -0.73 10.78 -1.29
CA GLY A 139 -0.18 10.59 0.05
C GLY A 139 -1.20 9.99 1.01
N PRO A 140 -0.83 9.77 2.27
CA PRO A 140 -1.66 9.08 3.25
C PRO A 140 -2.99 9.79 3.54
N PHE A 141 -3.06 11.10 3.34
CA PHE A 141 -4.24 11.92 3.64
C PHE A 141 -5.09 12.29 2.42
N GLY A 142 -4.72 11.82 1.21
CA GLY A 142 -5.47 12.02 -0.03
C GLY A 142 -6.09 13.42 -0.20
N GLY A 143 -7.23 13.48 -0.88
CA GLY A 143 -8.03 14.70 -1.01
C GLY A 143 -7.83 15.46 -2.31
N VAL A 144 -8.50 16.61 -2.40
CA VAL A 144 -8.50 17.49 -3.57
C VAL A 144 -8.16 18.91 -3.13
N LEU A 145 -7.09 19.45 -3.68
CA LEU A 145 -6.81 20.88 -3.63
C LEU A 145 -7.61 21.55 -4.74
N LEU A 146 -8.60 22.35 -4.36
CA LEU A 146 -9.38 23.18 -5.27
C LEU A 146 -8.81 24.60 -5.24
N VAL A 147 -8.39 25.11 -6.41
CA VAL A 147 -7.87 26.47 -6.56
C VAL A 147 -8.83 27.26 -7.43
N ALA A 148 -9.20 28.45 -6.99
CA ALA A 148 -9.90 29.42 -7.81
C ALA A 148 -8.86 30.31 -8.51
N VAL A 149 -8.98 30.46 -9.82
CA VAL A 149 -8.13 31.29 -10.67
C VAL A 149 -8.98 32.29 -11.44
N SER A 150 -8.46 33.47 -11.73
CA SER A 150 -9.13 34.48 -12.55
C SER A 150 -8.19 35.04 -13.61
N VAL A 151 -8.73 35.84 -14.52
CA VAL A 151 -7.94 36.55 -15.53
C VAL A 151 -8.02 38.05 -15.24
N ASP A 152 -6.86 38.68 -15.12
CA ASP A 152 -6.77 40.11 -14.87
C ASP A 152 -7.03 40.96 -16.14
N GLY A 153 -7.03 42.28 -15.99
CA GLY A 153 -7.19 43.21 -17.11
C GLY A 153 -6.05 43.18 -18.14
N ASN A 154 -4.91 42.57 -17.83
CA ASN A 154 -3.74 42.40 -18.69
C ASN A 154 -3.65 40.99 -19.29
N ASP A 155 -4.75 40.23 -19.26
CA ASP A 155 -4.83 38.85 -19.75
C ASP A 155 -3.85 37.88 -19.07
N CYS A 156 -3.43 38.18 -17.84
CA CYS A 156 -2.61 37.33 -16.99
C CYS A 156 -3.48 36.54 -15.99
N LEU A 157 -2.95 35.43 -15.47
CA LEU A 157 -3.60 34.69 -14.38
C LEU A 157 -3.44 35.43 -13.05
N PHE A 158 -4.54 35.57 -12.32
CA PHE A 158 -4.61 36.13 -10.97
C PHE A 158 -5.18 35.10 -9.99
#